data_AF-A0A936TE73-F1
#
_entry.id   AF-A0A936TE73-F1
#
_cell.length_a   1.000
_cell.length_b   1.000
_cell.length_c   1.000
_cell.angle_alpha   90.00
_cell.angle_beta   90.00
_cell.angle_gamma   90.00
#
_symmetry.space_group_name_H-M   'P 1'
#
loop_
_entity.id
_entity.type
_entity.pdbx_description
1 polymer ?
#
loop_
_entity_poly.entity_id
_entity_poly.type
_entity_poly.pdbx_seq_one_letter_code
_entity_poly.pdbx_strand_id
1 'polypeptide(L)'
;MKKIYLLLIFIITRQYANSQVVSSVSNGNWTNPATWNCTCVPVDGASVTINHSVTLNTSMLFNTGGISINNSGSLIQDAARDILINGGYFYNNGTANFRFFNLASGTGSNSGSFSLTASSNSVAMINNGSIYMDSMYVAGNFTNTPSGTINGNRIAFVAPTINNGRITVSLSINNSTLTNNNYHGGYAFTNDGLYLNNDSIVLTYSLWNKIKFNNNPGSLIRLTKNFHNYVPGNTASFTNNGNVIILDSFYNTDTIKGSNTGTFTVADSSSNSGRMIGTYKFCDQTPPGSAPYIDYNSGFVGGGITWCTINGIQENKLTGSFYVYPNPSSGQVTVQGLKEEKLTLVDVTGKTITIINLNSINQYSFEIHNLKPGIYFLKGVQLHKKLLILD
;
A
#
# COMPACT_ATOMS: atom_id res chain seq x y z
N MET A 1 11.42 93.25 10.21
CA MET A 1 11.88 91.90 10.60
C MET A 1 10.70 90.93 10.49
N LYS A 2 10.57 90.20 9.36
CA LYS A 2 9.52 89.20 9.13
C LYS A 2 10.08 87.82 9.50
N LYS A 3 9.56 87.21 10.57
CA LYS A 3 9.85 85.81 10.93
C LYS A 3 8.95 84.92 10.08
N ILE A 4 9.55 84.24 9.11
CA ILE A 4 8.92 83.21 8.30
C ILE A 4 8.91 81.92 9.13
N TYR A 5 7.71 81.42 9.41
CA TYR A 5 7.48 80.10 9.99
C TYR A 5 7.78 79.05 8.93
N LEU A 6 8.84 78.26 9.12
CA LEU A 6 9.12 77.08 8.30
C LEU A 6 8.27 75.91 8.84
N LEU A 7 7.07 75.78 8.30
CA LEU A 7 6.19 74.63 8.51
C LEU A 7 6.81 73.43 7.76
N LEU A 8 7.55 72.59 8.49
CA LEU A 8 8.10 71.33 7.98
C LEU A 8 6.94 70.34 7.79
N ILE A 9 6.36 70.31 6.59
CA ILE A 9 5.36 69.33 6.19
C ILE A 9 6.05 67.95 6.12
N PHE A 10 5.89 67.16 7.18
CA PHE A 10 6.17 65.73 7.19
C PHE A 10 5.09 65.05 6.33
N ILE A 11 5.32 64.96 5.01
CA ILE A 11 4.57 64.03 4.15
C ILE A 11 5.02 62.63 4.60
N ILE A 12 4.29 62.07 5.54
CA ILE A 12 4.25 60.63 5.79
C ILE A 12 3.59 60.04 4.53
N THR A 13 4.37 59.79 3.49
CA THR A 13 3.93 58.89 2.43
C THR A 13 3.65 57.55 3.11
N ARG A 14 2.38 57.21 3.28
CA ARG A 14 1.97 55.82 3.55
C ARG A 14 2.53 54.99 2.39
N GLN A 15 3.70 54.41 2.60
CA GLN A 15 4.22 53.34 1.75
C GLN A 15 3.21 52.22 1.91
N TYR A 16 2.29 52.09 0.95
CA TYR A 16 1.47 50.89 0.85
C TYR A 16 2.46 49.74 0.68
N ALA A 17 2.59 48.91 1.72
CA ALA A 17 3.35 47.68 1.70
C ALA A 17 2.63 46.68 0.79
N ASN A 18 2.62 46.96 -0.50
CA ASN A 18 2.18 46.02 -1.50
C ASN A 18 3.29 44.98 -1.63
N SER A 19 2.92 43.70 -1.60
CA SER A 19 3.84 42.61 -1.90
C SER A 19 4.51 42.89 -3.24
N GLN A 20 5.85 42.91 -3.26
CA GLN A 20 6.61 43.18 -4.47
C GLN A 20 6.39 42.00 -5.44
N VAL A 21 5.84 42.27 -6.61
CA VAL A 21 5.67 41.24 -7.64
C VAL A 21 6.98 41.12 -8.44
N VAL A 22 7.63 39.96 -8.35
CA VAL A 22 8.92 39.67 -8.98
C VAL A 22 8.73 38.52 -9.97
N SER A 23 9.16 38.70 -11.21
CA SER A 23 9.02 37.67 -12.25
C SER A 23 10.37 37.34 -12.89
N SER A 24 10.65 36.05 -13.12
CA SER A 24 11.86 35.64 -13.83
C SER A 24 11.79 36.07 -15.30
N VAL A 25 12.82 36.76 -15.82
CA VAL A 25 12.93 37.23 -17.21
C VAL A 25 13.93 36.43 -18.05
N SER A 26 14.76 35.62 -17.41
CA SER A 26 15.69 34.72 -18.08
C SER A 26 15.92 33.47 -17.22
N ASN A 27 16.59 32.48 -17.80
CA ASN A 27 17.18 31.40 -17.01
C ASN A 27 18.30 31.97 -16.12
N GLY A 28 18.55 31.35 -14.97
CA GLY A 28 19.64 31.75 -14.09
C GLY A 28 19.46 31.35 -12.63
N ASN A 29 20.45 31.71 -11.81
CA ASN A 29 20.39 31.49 -10.37
C ASN A 29 19.36 32.40 -9.71
N TRP A 30 18.72 31.92 -8.64
CA TRP A 30 17.80 32.71 -7.83
C TRP A 30 18.45 33.99 -7.32
N THR A 31 19.70 33.93 -6.86
CA THR A 31 20.41 35.09 -6.29
C THR A 31 20.99 36.05 -7.33
N ASN A 32 20.80 35.82 -8.63
CA ASN A 32 21.29 36.72 -9.67
C ASN A 32 20.20 37.78 -9.98
N PRO A 33 20.45 39.08 -9.74
CA PRO A 33 19.48 40.14 -10.06
C PRO A 33 19.05 40.17 -11.53
N ALA A 34 19.91 39.73 -12.47
CA ALA A 34 19.60 39.69 -13.89
C ALA A 34 18.56 38.61 -14.25
N THR A 35 18.31 37.62 -13.37
CA THR A 35 17.25 36.62 -13.56
C THR A 35 15.86 37.26 -13.45
N TRP A 36 15.72 38.45 -12.84
CA TRP A 36 14.44 39.01 -12.40
C TRP A 36 14.13 40.37 -13.03
N ASN A 37 12.85 40.62 -13.31
CA ASN A 37 12.37 41.86 -13.94
C ASN A 37 12.66 43.14 -13.14
N CYS A 38 12.79 43.04 -11.81
CA CYS A 38 13.11 44.17 -10.94
C CYS A 38 14.61 44.51 -10.91
N THR A 39 15.47 43.71 -11.57
CA THR A 39 16.93 43.77 -11.38
C THR A 39 17.31 43.67 -9.89
N CYS A 40 16.59 42.82 -9.16
CA CYS A 40 16.70 42.61 -7.71
C CYS A 40 16.63 41.11 -7.41
N VAL A 41 16.99 40.68 -6.21
CA VAL A 41 16.81 39.29 -5.76
C VAL A 41 15.50 39.19 -4.97
N PRO A 42 14.56 38.31 -5.33
CA PRO A 42 13.34 38.14 -4.54
C PRO A 42 13.68 37.64 -3.13
N VAL A 43 13.06 38.29 -2.15
CA VAL A 43 13.20 38.05 -0.71
C VAL A 43 11.82 37.73 -0.10
N ASP A 44 11.80 37.39 1.18
CA ASP A 44 10.55 37.22 1.94
C ASP A 44 9.60 38.43 1.75
N GLY A 45 8.31 38.14 1.59
CA GLY A 45 7.28 39.13 1.26
C GLY A 45 7.05 39.39 -0.23
N ALA A 46 7.94 38.94 -1.11
CA ALA A 46 7.74 39.02 -2.55
C ALA A 46 6.73 38.00 -3.08
N SER A 47 5.93 38.40 -4.06
CA SER A 47 5.09 37.53 -4.89
C SER A 47 5.89 37.14 -6.13
N VAL A 48 6.49 35.95 -6.09
CA VAL A 48 7.43 35.48 -7.11
C VAL A 48 6.71 34.65 -8.18
N THR A 49 6.91 34.99 -9.45
CA THR A 49 6.43 34.22 -10.61
C THR A 49 7.61 33.70 -11.44
N ILE A 50 7.67 32.39 -11.64
CA ILE A 50 8.74 31.70 -12.37
C ILE A 50 8.20 31.22 -13.71
N ASN A 51 8.69 31.84 -14.78
CA ASN A 51 8.36 31.54 -16.18
C ASN A 51 9.50 30.82 -16.92
N HIS A 52 10.71 30.86 -16.35
CA HIS A 52 11.96 30.37 -16.93
C HIS A 52 12.59 29.28 -16.05
N SER A 53 13.73 28.73 -16.47
CA SER A 53 14.51 27.79 -15.66
C SER A 53 15.36 28.52 -14.62
N VAL A 54 14.87 28.55 -13.39
CA VAL A 54 15.53 29.15 -12.24
C VAL A 54 16.21 28.07 -11.40
N THR A 55 17.51 28.27 -11.14
CA THR A 55 18.27 27.42 -10.23
C THR A 55 18.16 27.97 -8.81
N LEU A 56 17.61 27.18 -7.90
CA LEU A 56 17.61 27.50 -6.48
C LEU A 56 19.00 27.24 -5.91
N ASN A 57 19.77 28.31 -5.69
CA ASN A 57 21.14 28.24 -5.18
C ASN A 57 21.27 28.70 -3.71
N THR A 58 20.15 28.95 -3.05
CA THR A 58 20.04 29.26 -1.62
C THR A 58 18.77 28.63 -1.06
N SER A 59 18.77 28.17 0.19
CA SER A 59 17.52 27.82 0.88
C SER A 59 16.70 29.08 1.17
N MET A 60 15.38 28.94 1.28
CA MET A 60 14.47 30.08 1.37
C MET A 60 13.37 29.90 2.41
N LEU A 61 12.96 31.04 2.97
CA LEU A 61 11.84 31.20 3.89
C LEU A 61 10.91 32.28 3.32
N PHE A 62 9.61 31.99 3.28
CA PHE A 62 8.57 32.99 3.04
C PHE A 62 7.59 33.00 4.21
N ASN A 63 7.56 34.08 4.98
CA ASN A 63 6.52 34.36 5.97
C ASN A 63 5.32 35.09 5.36
N THR A 64 5.54 35.83 4.27
CA THR A 64 4.49 36.45 3.45
C THR A 64 4.88 36.40 1.97
N GLY A 65 3.97 36.76 1.06
CA GLY A 65 4.22 36.62 -0.39
C GLY A 65 4.09 35.16 -0.84
N GLY A 66 4.93 34.68 -1.76
CA GLY A 66 4.88 33.28 -2.19
C GLY A 66 5.54 33.02 -3.53
N ILE A 67 5.48 31.76 -3.96
CA ILE A 67 6.09 31.29 -5.21
C ILE A 67 5.02 30.69 -6.11
N SER A 68 4.93 31.18 -7.34
CA SER A 68 4.16 30.59 -8.44
C SER A 68 5.12 30.13 -9.54
N ILE A 69 5.17 28.82 -9.80
CA ILE A 69 5.88 28.26 -10.95
C ILE A 69 4.87 28.03 -12.05
N ASN A 70 5.01 28.72 -13.18
CA ASN A 70 4.13 28.55 -14.34
C ASN A 70 4.49 27.28 -15.12
N ASN A 71 3.63 26.87 -16.05
CA ASN A 71 3.76 25.60 -16.77
C ASN A 71 5.10 25.43 -17.53
N SER A 72 5.68 26.54 -18.02
CA SER A 72 7.02 26.54 -18.67
C SER A 72 8.18 26.72 -17.69
N GLY A 73 7.90 27.11 -16.44
CA GLY A 73 8.90 27.44 -15.44
C GLY A 73 9.44 26.21 -14.72
N SER A 74 10.68 26.34 -14.24
CA SER A 74 11.24 25.36 -13.31
C SER A 74 11.98 26.05 -12.17
N LEU A 75 11.85 25.52 -10.95
CA LEU A 75 12.65 25.90 -9.79
C LEU A 75 13.36 24.65 -9.27
N ILE A 76 14.65 24.51 -9.58
CA ILE A 76 15.44 23.31 -9.34
C ILE A 76 16.67 23.66 -8.51
N GLN A 77 16.93 22.92 -7.45
CA GLN A 77 18.10 23.12 -6.60
C GLN A 77 19.45 22.79 -7.28
N ASP A 78 20.50 23.55 -6.96
CA ASP A 78 21.89 23.26 -7.41
C ASP A 78 22.64 22.25 -6.51
N ALA A 79 22.23 22.20 -5.25
CA ALA A 79 22.71 21.33 -4.19
C ALA A 79 21.54 21.01 -3.27
N ALA A 80 21.79 20.48 -2.07
CA ALA A 80 20.74 20.29 -1.08
C ALA A 80 20.14 21.63 -0.61
N ARG A 81 18.96 22.01 -1.12
CA ARG A 81 18.25 23.25 -0.79
C ARG A 81 16.86 22.98 -0.25
N ASP A 82 16.43 23.86 0.64
CA ASP A 82 15.17 23.72 1.36
C ASP A 82 14.29 24.95 1.14
N ILE A 83 12.98 24.75 1.15
CA ILE A 83 11.98 25.83 1.13
C ILE A 83 11.03 25.66 2.30
N LEU A 84 10.85 26.73 3.07
CA LEU A 84 9.82 26.85 4.08
C LEU A 84 8.84 27.98 3.70
N ILE A 85 7.57 27.62 3.58
CA ILE A 85 6.45 28.55 3.44
C ILE A 85 5.75 28.61 4.80
N ASN A 86 6.05 29.66 5.55
CA ASN A 86 5.48 29.97 6.86
C ASN A 86 4.50 31.16 6.77
N GLY A 87 3.75 31.17 5.68
CA GLY A 87 2.73 32.15 5.34
C GLY A 87 2.76 32.39 3.84
N GLY A 88 1.67 32.96 3.29
CA GLY A 88 1.60 33.19 1.85
C GLY A 88 1.18 31.96 1.03
N TYR A 89 1.87 31.67 -0.08
CA TYR A 89 1.50 30.59 -0.99
C TYR A 89 2.65 29.88 -1.72
N PHE A 90 2.40 28.63 -2.11
CA PHE A 90 3.23 27.89 -3.07
C PHE A 90 2.35 27.20 -4.13
N TYR A 91 2.50 27.62 -5.38
CA TYR A 91 1.76 27.06 -6.51
C TYR A 91 2.74 26.52 -7.54
N ASN A 92 2.76 25.20 -7.74
CA ASN A 92 3.61 24.57 -8.74
C ASN A 92 2.77 24.09 -9.94
N ASN A 93 2.83 24.79 -11.07
CA ASN A 93 2.28 24.32 -12.35
C ASN A 93 3.36 23.81 -13.31
N GLY A 94 4.65 24.00 -12.99
CA GLY A 94 5.78 23.58 -13.82
C GLY A 94 6.59 22.47 -13.16
N THR A 95 7.90 22.67 -12.99
CA THR A 95 8.79 21.71 -12.32
C THR A 95 9.40 22.29 -11.06
N ALA A 96 9.29 21.58 -9.95
CA ALA A 96 9.91 21.92 -8.67
C ALA A 96 10.77 20.76 -8.16
N ASN A 97 12.01 21.04 -7.73
CA ASN A 97 12.89 20.05 -7.13
C ASN A 97 13.71 20.62 -5.98
N PHE A 98 13.44 20.17 -4.75
CA PHE A 98 14.11 20.59 -3.50
C PHE A 98 14.42 19.39 -2.63
N ARG A 99 15.30 19.54 -1.63
CA ARG A 99 15.54 18.49 -0.63
C ARG A 99 14.36 18.47 0.35
N PHE A 100 14.15 19.57 1.08
CA PHE A 100 13.05 19.67 2.03
C PHE A 100 12.08 20.78 1.66
N PHE A 101 10.78 20.46 1.77
CA PHE A 101 9.71 21.43 1.61
C PHE A 101 8.78 21.38 2.81
N ASN A 102 8.55 22.52 3.44
CA ASN A 102 7.58 22.63 4.53
C ASN A 102 6.57 23.75 4.22
N LEU A 103 5.30 23.39 4.10
CA LEU A 103 4.18 24.31 4.03
C LEU A 103 3.55 24.42 5.43
N ALA A 104 4.15 25.24 6.28
CA ALA A 104 3.76 25.40 7.68
C ALA A 104 2.49 26.24 7.84
N SER A 105 2.30 27.26 7.00
CA SER A 105 1.06 28.02 6.91
C SER A 105 0.85 28.58 5.50
N GLY A 106 -0.31 29.22 5.24
CA GLY A 106 -0.65 29.73 3.92
C GLY A 106 -1.45 28.73 3.07
N THR A 107 -1.17 28.68 1.77
CA THR A 107 -1.87 27.81 0.81
C THR A 107 -0.90 27.11 -0.14
N GLY A 108 -1.22 25.89 -0.56
CA GLY A 108 -0.35 25.11 -1.44
C GLY A 108 -1.11 24.34 -2.52
N SER A 109 -0.59 24.35 -3.74
CA SER A 109 -1.06 23.47 -4.80
C SER A 109 0.08 22.97 -5.68
N ASN A 110 -0.06 21.75 -6.19
CA ASN A 110 0.83 21.16 -7.17
C ASN A 110 0.02 20.63 -8.35
N SER A 111 0.11 21.27 -9.51
CA SER A 111 -0.42 20.79 -10.79
C SER A 111 0.67 20.30 -11.74
N GLY A 112 1.94 20.53 -11.41
CA GLY A 112 3.11 20.13 -12.21
C GLY A 112 3.84 18.90 -11.65
N SER A 113 5.16 18.86 -11.87
CA SER A 113 6.05 17.84 -11.30
C SER A 113 6.76 18.39 -10.06
N PHE A 114 6.68 17.66 -8.95
CA PHE A 114 7.26 18.05 -7.68
C PHE A 114 8.09 16.93 -7.08
N SER A 115 9.42 17.08 -7.09
CA SER A 115 10.35 16.07 -6.60
C SER A 115 11.04 16.55 -5.32
N LEU A 116 11.01 15.73 -4.27
CA LEU A 116 11.44 16.08 -2.92
C LEU A 116 12.23 14.95 -2.28
N THR A 117 13.10 15.24 -1.32
CA THR A 117 13.55 14.20 -0.37
C THR A 117 12.48 14.02 0.71
N ALA A 118 12.15 15.09 1.42
CA ALA A 118 11.06 15.05 2.39
C ALA A 118 10.15 16.27 2.29
N SER A 119 8.88 16.08 2.63
CA SER A 119 7.89 17.15 2.64
C SER A 119 6.96 17.09 3.84
N SER A 120 6.50 18.25 4.28
CA SER A 120 5.39 18.37 5.22
C SER A 120 4.44 19.48 4.82
N ASN A 121 3.15 19.28 5.09
CA ASN A 121 2.14 20.34 5.00
C ASN A 121 1.34 20.37 6.30
N SER A 122 1.22 21.54 6.92
CA SER A 122 0.38 21.78 8.11
C SER A 122 -0.93 22.49 7.76
N VAL A 123 -1.09 22.91 6.51
CA VAL A 123 -2.30 23.53 5.96
C VAL A 123 -2.81 22.75 4.75
N ALA A 124 -3.96 23.18 4.23
CA ALA A 124 -4.59 22.55 3.08
C ALA A 124 -3.66 22.55 1.85
N MET A 125 -3.47 21.38 1.24
CA MET A 125 -2.71 21.22 0.00
C MET A 125 -3.49 20.37 -1.00
N ILE A 126 -3.49 20.80 -2.27
CA ILE A 126 -4.11 20.09 -3.38
C ILE A 126 -3.03 19.60 -4.34
N ASN A 127 -3.01 18.30 -4.60
CA ASN A 127 -2.16 17.70 -5.63
C ASN A 127 -2.98 17.29 -6.85
N ASN A 128 -2.78 18.00 -7.95
CA ASN A 128 -3.32 17.73 -9.27
C ASN A 128 -2.27 17.19 -10.28
N GLY A 129 -0.98 17.25 -9.92
CA GLY A 129 0.13 16.75 -10.72
C GLY A 129 0.85 15.57 -10.06
N SER A 130 2.17 15.50 -10.23
CA SER A 130 3.00 14.43 -9.69
C SER A 130 3.84 14.90 -8.50
N ILE A 131 3.83 14.12 -7.43
CA ILE A 131 4.75 14.24 -6.29
C ILE A 131 5.63 13.01 -6.25
N TYR A 132 6.95 13.20 -6.26
CA TYR A 132 7.97 12.18 -6.04
C TYR A 132 8.72 12.52 -4.75
N MET A 133 8.74 11.60 -3.78
CA MET A 133 9.35 11.88 -2.48
C MET A 133 10.01 10.65 -1.86
N ASP A 134 10.97 10.83 -0.95
CA ASP A 134 11.33 9.76 -0.01
C ASP A 134 10.33 9.74 1.13
N SER A 135 10.08 10.86 1.81
CA SER A 135 9.13 10.93 2.93
C SER A 135 8.13 12.08 2.83
N MET A 136 6.88 11.87 3.25
CA MET A 136 5.86 12.91 3.35
C MET A 136 5.07 12.82 4.65
N TYR A 137 4.91 13.97 5.33
CA TYR A 137 4.12 14.10 6.55
C TYR A 137 2.94 15.06 6.33
N VAL A 138 1.73 14.52 6.30
CA VAL A 138 0.51 15.25 5.99
C VAL A 138 -0.21 15.64 7.28
N ALA A 139 -0.01 16.88 7.72
CA ALA A 139 -0.55 17.45 8.95
C ALA A 139 -1.65 18.50 8.75
N GLY A 140 -1.87 18.96 7.52
CA GLY A 140 -3.06 19.70 7.09
C GLY A 140 -3.88 18.88 6.11
N ASN A 141 -5.12 19.32 5.85
CA ASN A 141 -6.00 18.64 4.90
C ASN A 141 -5.32 18.42 3.55
N PHE A 142 -5.43 17.24 2.99
CA PHE A 142 -4.78 16.92 1.72
C PHE A 142 -5.75 16.30 0.73
N THR A 143 -5.72 16.80 -0.50
CA THR A 143 -6.52 16.25 -1.60
C THR A 143 -5.61 15.86 -2.75
N ASN A 144 -5.51 14.57 -3.04
CA ASN A 144 -4.97 14.06 -4.30
C ASN A 144 -6.12 13.98 -5.30
N THR A 145 -6.14 14.82 -6.33
CA THR A 145 -7.22 14.87 -7.33
C THR A 145 -7.16 13.64 -8.25
N PRO A 146 -8.16 13.42 -9.14
CA PRO A 146 -8.13 12.29 -10.08
C PRO A 146 -6.89 12.22 -10.98
N SER A 147 -6.26 13.34 -11.33
CA SER A 147 -5.00 13.37 -12.09
C SER A 147 -3.75 13.35 -11.20
N GLY A 148 -3.93 13.50 -9.88
CA GLY A 148 -2.85 13.53 -8.92
C GLY A 148 -2.17 12.18 -8.75
N THR A 149 -0.85 12.16 -8.82
CA THR A 149 -0.03 10.97 -8.54
C THR A 149 0.96 11.26 -7.42
N ILE A 150 1.07 10.35 -6.46
CA ILE A 150 2.08 10.39 -5.40
C ILE A 150 2.88 9.10 -5.47
N ASN A 151 4.20 9.23 -5.63
CA ASN A 151 5.14 8.13 -5.61
C ASN A 151 6.21 8.39 -4.57
N GLY A 152 6.58 7.37 -3.79
CA GLY A 152 7.68 7.55 -2.84
C GLY A 152 7.94 6.37 -1.93
N ASN A 153 8.70 6.61 -0.87
CA ASN A 153 9.03 5.57 0.10
C ASN A 153 8.04 5.58 1.27
N ARG A 154 7.87 6.71 1.97
CA ARG A 154 7.05 6.79 3.19
C ARG A 154 6.06 7.94 3.17
N ILE A 155 4.84 7.69 3.61
CA ILE A 155 3.85 8.74 3.87
C ILE A 155 3.11 8.51 5.19
N ALA A 156 2.93 9.57 5.96
CA ALA A 156 2.12 9.55 7.18
C ALA A 156 1.00 10.59 7.06
N PHE A 157 -0.24 10.15 7.24
CA PHE A 157 -1.43 10.99 7.24
C PHE A 157 -1.89 11.22 8.67
N VAL A 158 -1.64 12.41 9.22
CA VAL A 158 -2.13 12.80 10.55
C VAL A 158 -3.28 13.80 10.48
N ALA A 159 -3.66 14.21 9.27
CA ALA A 159 -4.81 15.06 8.98
C ALA A 159 -5.73 14.43 7.92
N PRO A 160 -7.00 14.90 7.82
CA PRO A 160 -7.95 14.41 6.84
C PRO A 160 -7.40 14.43 5.41
N THR A 161 -7.45 13.27 4.76
CA THR A 161 -6.90 13.09 3.41
C THR A 161 -7.93 12.44 2.49
N ILE A 162 -8.08 12.99 1.28
CA ILE A 162 -8.89 12.42 0.21
C ILE A 162 -7.96 12.03 -0.94
N ASN A 163 -7.94 10.75 -1.28
CA ASN A 163 -7.25 10.24 -2.45
C ASN A 163 -8.25 9.91 -3.58
N ASN A 164 -8.39 10.80 -4.54
CA ASN A 164 -9.13 10.54 -5.79
C ASN A 164 -8.21 10.09 -6.94
N GLY A 165 -6.89 10.21 -6.77
CA GLY A 165 -5.88 9.84 -7.74
C GLY A 165 -5.11 8.58 -7.34
N ARG A 166 -3.82 8.54 -7.68
CA ARG A 166 -2.97 7.38 -7.42
C ARG A 166 -1.94 7.65 -6.32
N ILE A 167 -1.89 6.80 -5.30
CA ILE A 167 -0.80 6.77 -4.31
C ILE A 167 -0.06 5.44 -4.46
N THR A 168 1.26 5.50 -4.65
CA THR A 168 2.15 4.32 -4.68
C THR A 168 3.36 4.58 -3.81
N VAL A 169 3.37 4.04 -2.60
CA VAL A 169 4.41 4.29 -1.60
C VAL A 169 4.83 3.00 -0.91
N SER A 170 6.11 2.83 -0.59
CA SER A 170 6.54 1.61 0.11
C SER A 170 5.81 1.44 1.45
N LEU A 171 5.75 2.48 2.28
CA LEU A 171 5.09 2.44 3.58
C LEU A 171 4.12 3.60 3.72
N SER A 172 2.88 3.30 4.07
CA SER A 172 1.89 4.31 4.45
C SER A 172 1.36 4.07 5.86
N ILE A 173 1.14 5.17 6.58
CA ILE A 173 0.54 5.18 7.91
C ILE A 173 -0.62 6.17 7.90
N ASN A 174 -1.80 5.74 8.31
CA ASN A 174 -2.95 6.62 8.53
C ASN A 174 -3.20 6.77 10.03
N ASN A 175 -2.98 7.96 10.59
CA ASN A 175 -3.30 8.31 11.97
C ASN A 175 -4.50 9.28 12.04
N SER A 176 -5.30 9.40 10.97
CA SER A 176 -6.40 10.34 10.86
C SER A 176 -7.55 9.75 10.03
N THR A 177 -8.33 10.60 9.36
CA THR A 177 -9.32 10.14 8.38
C THR A 177 -8.71 10.11 6.99
N LEU A 178 -8.69 8.95 6.36
CA LEU A 178 -8.27 8.79 4.96
C LEU A 178 -9.40 8.17 4.14
N THR A 179 -9.83 8.88 3.11
CA THR A 179 -10.80 8.39 2.12
C THR A 179 -10.08 8.07 0.82
N ASN A 180 -10.08 6.79 0.44
CA ASN A 180 -9.48 6.31 -0.79
C ASN A 180 -10.57 6.04 -1.83
N ASN A 181 -10.72 6.95 -2.78
CA ASN A 181 -11.68 6.88 -3.89
C ASN A 181 -11.08 6.29 -5.18
N ASN A 182 -9.80 5.92 -5.15
CA ASN A 182 -9.10 5.37 -6.30
C ASN A 182 -8.01 4.40 -5.80
N TYR A 183 -6.79 4.45 -6.35
CA TYR A 183 -5.74 3.48 -6.09
C TYR A 183 -4.79 3.91 -4.96
N HIS A 184 -4.63 3.03 -3.97
CA HIS A 184 -3.58 3.12 -2.95
C HIS A 184 -2.76 1.82 -2.94
N GLY A 185 -1.54 1.87 -3.46
CA GLY A 185 -0.65 0.72 -3.51
C GLY A 185 0.67 0.94 -2.81
N GLY A 186 1.40 -0.16 -2.57
CA GLY A 186 2.64 -0.07 -1.82
C GLY A 186 3.23 -1.40 -1.37
N TYR A 187 4.22 -1.31 -0.49
CA TYR A 187 4.73 -2.48 0.22
C TYR A 187 3.82 -2.79 1.40
N ALA A 188 3.67 -1.89 2.39
CA ALA A 188 2.83 -2.15 3.56
C ALA A 188 2.01 -0.93 4.02
N PHE A 189 0.90 -1.19 4.73
CA PHE A 189 0.01 -0.15 5.23
C PHE A 189 -0.36 -0.38 6.71
N THR A 190 -0.29 0.67 7.52
CA THR A 190 -0.82 0.68 8.89
C THR A 190 -1.94 1.70 9.00
N ASN A 191 -3.14 1.24 9.37
CA ASN A 191 -4.26 2.07 9.73
C ASN A 191 -4.37 2.20 11.26
N ASP A 192 -4.05 3.38 11.77
CA ASP A 192 -4.20 3.84 13.15
C ASP A 192 -5.22 5.00 13.23
N GLY A 193 -6.20 5.00 12.32
CA GLY A 193 -7.21 6.04 12.18
C GLY A 193 -8.51 5.51 11.59
N LEU A 194 -9.30 6.40 10.98
CA LEU A 194 -10.46 6.03 10.18
C LEU A 194 -10.05 5.91 8.71
N TYR A 195 -10.20 4.73 8.14
CA TYR A 195 -9.96 4.49 6.72
C TYR A 195 -11.25 4.12 6.00
N LEU A 196 -11.54 4.78 4.88
CA LEU A 196 -12.64 4.44 3.97
C LEU A 196 -12.07 4.05 2.61
N ASN A 197 -12.22 2.79 2.22
CA ASN A 197 -11.84 2.30 0.89
C ASN A 197 -13.08 2.23 -0.01
N ASN A 198 -13.08 3.03 -1.07
CA ASN A 198 -14.12 3.08 -2.10
C ASN A 198 -13.66 2.46 -3.43
N ASP A 199 -12.37 2.21 -3.59
CA ASP A 199 -11.81 1.54 -4.78
C ASP A 199 -10.75 0.52 -4.35
N SER A 200 -9.46 0.76 -4.58
CA SER A 200 -8.48 -0.33 -4.58
C SER A 200 -7.31 -0.08 -3.64
N ILE A 201 -6.99 -1.09 -2.82
CA ILE A 201 -5.71 -1.22 -2.11
C ILE A 201 -4.95 -2.44 -2.64
N VAL A 202 -3.70 -2.24 -3.06
CA VAL A 202 -2.85 -3.34 -3.55
C VAL A 202 -1.47 -3.27 -2.89
N LEU A 203 -1.20 -4.20 -1.99
CA LEU A 203 0.03 -4.24 -1.20
C LEU A 203 0.85 -5.51 -1.48
N THR A 204 2.17 -5.34 -1.63
CA THR A 204 3.13 -6.45 -1.77
C THR A 204 3.65 -6.97 -0.42
N TYR A 205 3.03 -6.55 0.67
CA TYR A 205 3.29 -7.01 2.04
C TYR A 205 1.98 -6.98 2.82
N SER A 206 2.06 -6.65 4.11
CA SER A 206 0.97 -6.76 5.08
C SER A 206 0.17 -5.47 5.28
N LEU A 207 -1.04 -5.63 5.79
CA LEU A 207 -1.90 -4.55 6.27
C LEU A 207 -2.19 -4.74 7.76
N TRP A 208 -1.95 -3.70 8.56
CA TRP A 208 -2.33 -3.65 9.97
C TRP A 208 -3.46 -2.66 10.20
N ASN A 209 -4.63 -3.15 10.62
CA ASN A 209 -5.72 -2.33 11.10
C ASN A 209 -5.73 -2.30 12.64
N LYS A 210 -5.58 -1.10 13.20
CA LYS A 210 -5.61 -0.85 14.64
C LYS A 210 -6.86 -0.12 15.10
N ILE A 211 -7.55 0.62 14.23
CA ILE A 211 -8.77 1.36 14.57
C ILE A 211 -9.88 1.01 13.60
N LYS A 212 -10.41 1.96 12.81
CA LYS A 212 -11.62 1.76 12.02
C LYS A 212 -11.27 1.69 10.55
N PHE A 213 -11.63 0.60 9.91
CA PHE A 213 -11.48 0.41 8.49
C PHE A 213 -12.81 0.02 7.87
N ASN A 214 -13.23 0.70 6.81
CA ASN A 214 -14.42 0.35 6.03
C ASN A 214 -14.03 0.08 4.58
N ASN A 215 -14.19 -1.17 4.14
CA ASN A 215 -14.07 -1.59 2.75
C ASN A 215 -15.46 -1.61 2.11
N ASN A 216 -15.80 -0.61 1.30
CA ASN A 216 -17.16 -0.41 0.80
C ASN A 216 -17.53 -1.38 -0.33
N PRO A 217 -18.83 -1.51 -0.68
CA PRO A 217 -19.25 -2.35 -1.80
C PRO A 217 -18.50 -2.02 -3.10
N GLY A 218 -18.05 -3.05 -3.81
CA GLY A 218 -17.27 -2.93 -5.06
C GLY A 218 -15.77 -2.64 -4.88
N SER A 219 -15.33 -2.28 -3.68
CA SER A 219 -13.91 -2.00 -3.41
C SER A 219 -13.07 -3.29 -3.27
N LEU A 220 -11.78 -3.19 -3.57
CA LEU A 220 -10.81 -4.30 -3.54
C LEU A 220 -9.68 -4.00 -2.55
N ILE A 221 -9.29 -5.03 -1.80
CA ILE A 221 -8.03 -5.09 -1.06
C ILE A 221 -7.32 -6.36 -1.50
N ARG A 222 -6.07 -6.24 -1.97
CA ARG A 222 -5.20 -7.37 -2.31
C ARG A 222 -3.88 -7.25 -1.56
N LEU A 223 -3.56 -8.26 -0.78
CA LEU A 223 -2.34 -8.37 0.02
C LEU A 223 -1.57 -9.61 -0.42
N THR A 224 -0.25 -9.48 -0.63
CA THR A 224 0.60 -10.66 -0.86
C THR A 224 1.11 -11.27 0.43
N LYS A 225 0.98 -10.56 1.57
CA LYS A 225 1.31 -11.04 2.91
C LYS A 225 0.10 -10.91 3.84
N ASN A 226 0.35 -10.66 5.12
CA ASN A 226 -0.60 -10.89 6.18
C ASN A 226 -1.62 -9.77 6.31
N PHE A 227 -2.82 -10.14 6.73
CA PHE A 227 -3.81 -9.21 7.26
C PHE A 227 -3.83 -9.30 8.79
N HIS A 228 -3.71 -8.16 9.47
CA HIS A 228 -3.82 -8.06 10.92
C HIS A 228 -4.91 -7.08 11.32
N ASN A 229 -5.96 -7.55 11.98
CA ASN A 229 -6.94 -6.71 12.68
C ASN A 229 -6.70 -6.82 14.19
N TYR A 230 -5.79 -5.98 14.71
CA TYR A 230 -5.27 -6.06 16.06
C TYR A 230 -4.77 -4.71 16.58
N VAL A 231 -5.06 -4.44 17.86
CA VAL A 231 -4.41 -3.43 18.67
C VAL A 231 -4.52 -3.82 20.15
N PRO A 232 -3.51 -3.54 21.00
CA PRO A 232 -3.68 -3.64 22.45
C PRO A 232 -4.87 -2.80 22.91
N GLY A 233 -5.83 -3.41 23.61
CA GLY A 233 -7.05 -2.74 24.09
C GLY A 233 -8.30 -2.93 23.24
N ASN A 234 -8.24 -3.71 22.15
CA ASN A 234 -9.39 -4.11 21.33
C ASN A 234 -10.24 -2.92 20.83
N THR A 235 -9.60 -1.99 20.13
CA THR A 235 -10.27 -0.89 19.41
C THR A 235 -10.28 -1.05 17.88
N ALA A 236 -9.76 -2.18 17.37
CA ALA A 236 -9.66 -2.49 15.96
C ALA A 236 -10.99 -3.05 15.42
N SER A 237 -11.62 -2.32 14.50
CA SER A 237 -12.82 -2.73 13.79
C SER A 237 -12.64 -2.63 12.28
N PHE A 238 -12.85 -3.75 11.59
CA PHE A 238 -12.80 -3.84 10.14
C PHE A 238 -14.18 -4.22 9.59
N THR A 239 -14.79 -3.32 8.82
CA THR A 239 -16.05 -3.56 8.09
C THR A 239 -15.72 -3.94 6.66
N ASN A 240 -16.01 -5.17 6.25
CA ASN A 240 -15.85 -5.62 4.87
C ASN A 240 -17.19 -5.77 4.15
N ASN A 241 -17.46 -4.89 3.21
CA ASN A 241 -18.57 -4.99 2.26
C ASN A 241 -18.08 -5.14 0.81
N GLY A 242 -16.76 -5.17 0.57
CA GLY A 242 -16.11 -5.36 -0.72
C GLY A 242 -15.37 -6.70 -0.82
N ASN A 243 -14.30 -6.75 -1.60
CA ASN A 243 -13.47 -7.95 -1.77
C ASN A 243 -12.10 -7.78 -1.10
N VAL A 244 -11.71 -8.76 -0.28
CA VAL A 244 -10.42 -8.82 0.40
C VAL A 244 -9.73 -10.12 0.01
N ILE A 245 -8.57 -10.02 -0.63
CA ILE A 245 -7.74 -11.15 -1.08
C ILE A 245 -6.42 -11.09 -0.32
N ILE A 246 -6.12 -12.15 0.42
CA ILE A 246 -4.93 -12.30 1.26
C ILE A 246 -4.21 -13.55 0.75
N LEU A 247 -3.04 -13.37 0.12
CA LEU A 247 -2.26 -14.49 -0.44
C LEU A 247 -1.36 -15.19 0.60
N ASP A 248 -1.52 -14.83 1.86
CA ASP A 248 -0.80 -15.37 3.01
C ASP A 248 -1.83 -15.47 4.16
N SER A 249 -1.45 -15.09 5.38
CA SER A 249 -2.23 -15.40 6.57
C SER A 249 -3.18 -14.27 7.02
N PHE A 250 -4.29 -14.67 7.62
CA PHE A 250 -5.30 -13.79 8.21
C PHE A 250 -5.28 -13.88 9.74
N TYR A 251 -5.22 -12.72 10.42
CA TYR A 251 -5.26 -12.63 11.87
C TYR A 251 -6.31 -11.64 12.33
N ASN A 252 -7.32 -12.15 13.04
CA ASN A 252 -8.31 -11.33 13.74
C ASN A 252 -8.28 -11.56 15.24
N THR A 253 -8.01 -10.51 15.99
CA THR A 253 -8.05 -10.55 17.46
C THR A 253 -9.15 -9.66 18.04
N ASP A 254 -9.85 -8.93 17.19
CA ASP A 254 -10.88 -7.97 17.58
C ASP A 254 -12.08 -8.08 16.63
N THR A 255 -12.64 -7.00 16.09
CA THR A 255 -13.96 -7.03 15.49
C THR A 255 -13.88 -6.94 13.97
N ILE A 256 -14.33 -8.00 13.29
CA ILE A 256 -14.60 -8.00 11.86
C ILE A 256 -16.10 -8.10 11.64
N LYS A 257 -16.62 -7.21 10.81
CA LYS A 257 -18.03 -7.16 10.44
C LYS A 257 -18.21 -6.96 8.94
N GLY A 258 -19.41 -7.18 8.43
CA GLY A 258 -19.70 -6.97 7.01
C GLY A 258 -21.08 -7.44 6.59
N SER A 259 -21.46 -7.08 5.36
CA SER A 259 -22.70 -7.51 4.69
C SER A 259 -22.44 -8.67 3.73
N ASN A 260 -23.51 -9.17 3.10
CA ASN A 260 -23.48 -10.23 2.09
C ASN A 260 -22.72 -9.88 0.79
N THR A 261 -22.30 -8.62 0.60
CA THR A 261 -21.43 -8.23 -0.51
C THR A 261 -19.94 -8.38 -0.14
N GLY A 262 -19.63 -8.48 1.15
CA GLY A 262 -18.28 -8.68 1.65
C GLY A 262 -17.76 -10.08 1.37
N THR A 263 -16.52 -10.19 0.90
CA THR A 263 -15.80 -11.46 0.78
C THR A 263 -14.37 -11.33 1.30
N PHE A 264 -13.93 -12.32 2.07
CA PHE A 264 -12.52 -12.59 2.36
C PHE A 264 -12.08 -13.85 1.64
N THR A 265 -10.91 -13.82 1.00
CA THR A 265 -10.20 -14.99 0.48
C THR A 265 -8.82 -15.05 1.11
N VAL A 266 -8.49 -16.15 1.78
CA VAL A 266 -7.24 -16.37 2.51
C VAL A 266 -6.55 -17.60 1.93
N ALA A 267 -5.28 -17.47 1.53
CA ALA A 267 -4.57 -18.54 0.82
C ALA A 267 -3.71 -19.44 1.73
N ASP A 268 -3.23 -18.89 2.84
CA ASP A 268 -2.52 -19.64 3.89
C ASP A 268 -3.41 -19.68 5.14
N SER A 269 -2.82 -19.50 6.32
CA SER A 269 -3.47 -19.77 7.59
C SER A 269 -4.47 -18.69 8.00
N SER A 270 -5.57 -19.08 8.64
CA SER A 270 -6.52 -18.15 9.26
C SER A 270 -6.65 -18.34 10.77
N SER A 271 -6.61 -17.22 11.51
CA SER A 271 -6.77 -17.22 12.95
C SER A 271 -7.78 -16.16 13.41
N ASN A 272 -8.70 -16.58 14.26
CA ASN A 272 -9.67 -15.73 14.91
C ASN A 272 -9.68 -15.96 16.43
N SER A 273 -9.22 -14.97 17.19
CA SER A 273 -9.45 -14.88 18.64
C SER A 273 -10.40 -13.73 19.02
N GLY A 274 -10.91 -13.01 18.01
CA GLY A 274 -11.82 -11.88 18.16
C GLY A 274 -13.29 -12.23 17.89
N ARG A 275 -14.02 -11.29 17.29
CA ARG A 275 -15.43 -11.39 16.89
C ARG A 275 -15.56 -11.22 15.38
N MET A 276 -16.15 -12.21 14.74
CA MET A 276 -16.58 -12.17 13.34
C MET A 276 -18.11 -12.13 13.30
N ILE A 277 -18.72 -11.02 12.85
CA ILE A 277 -20.18 -10.81 12.88
C ILE A 277 -20.71 -10.29 11.55
N GLY A 278 -22.00 -10.47 11.27
CA GLY A 278 -22.64 -10.01 10.02
C GLY A 278 -22.91 -11.15 9.05
N THR A 279 -22.91 -10.85 7.75
CA THR A 279 -23.37 -11.78 6.70
C THR A 279 -22.40 -11.96 5.54
N TYR A 280 -21.14 -11.56 5.70
CA TYR A 280 -20.12 -11.68 4.66
C TYR A 280 -19.70 -13.13 4.42
N LYS A 281 -19.01 -13.35 3.29
CA LYS A 281 -18.43 -14.62 2.90
C LYS A 281 -16.97 -14.72 3.33
N PHE A 282 -16.59 -15.83 3.95
CA PHE A 282 -15.22 -16.14 4.33
C PHE A 282 -14.72 -17.39 3.62
N CYS A 283 -13.65 -17.23 2.85
CA CYS A 283 -13.08 -18.26 1.99
C CYS A 283 -11.64 -18.53 2.39
N ASP A 284 -11.48 -19.34 3.42
CA ASP A 284 -10.21 -19.98 3.73
C ASP A 284 -9.91 -21.04 2.65
N GLN A 285 -8.66 -21.14 2.17
CA GLN A 285 -8.24 -22.14 1.20
C GLN A 285 -7.64 -23.40 1.86
N THR A 286 -7.36 -23.35 3.16
CA THR A 286 -6.77 -24.43 3.95
C THR A 286 -7.60 -24.86 5.16
N PRO A 287 -8.95 -24.77 5.16
CA PRO A 287 -9.73 -24.82 6.39
C PRO A 287 -9.69 -26.19 7.08
N PRO A 288 -10.09 -26.22 8.36
CA PRO A 288 -10.40 -27.47 9.05
C PRO A 288 -11.57 -28.22 8.39
N GLY A 289 -11.73 -29.51 8.71
CA GLY A 289 -12.76 -30.37 8.12
C GLY A 289 -14.21 -30.00 8.50
N SER A 290 -14.42 -29.07 9.43
CA SER A 290 -15.74 -28.67 9.93
C SER A 290 -15.78 -27.19 10.25
N ALA A 291 -16.98 -26.59 10.18
CA ALA A 291 -17.18 -25.20 10.57
C ALA A 291 -16.84 -24.94 12.06
N PRO A 292 -16.39 -23.72 12.44
CA PRO A 292 -16.05 -22.61 11.53
C PRO A 292 -14.79 -22.96 10.71
N TYR A 293 -14.85 -22.74 9.40
CA TYR A 293 -13.77 -23.08 8.46
C TYR A 293 -12.63 -22.05 8.57
N ILE A 294 -12.01 -22.02 9.74
CA ILE A 294 -10.93 -21.14 10.19
C ILE A 294 -9.93 -22.03 10.93
N ASP A 295 -8.65 -22.02 10.55
CA ASP A 295 -7.64 -22.97 11.09
C ASP A 295 -7.52 -22.91 12.61
N TYR A 296 -7.49 -21.70 13.16
CA TYR A 296 -7.38 -21.46 14.59
C TYR A 296 -8.47 -20.51 15.07
N ASN A 297 -9.59 -21.06 15.53
CA ASN A 297 -10.68 -20.27 16.10
C ASN A 297 -10.82 -20.46 17.61
N SER A 298 -10.42 -19.45 18.38
CA SER A 298 -10.75 -19.30 19.81
C SER A 298 -11.75 -18.17 20.07
N GLY A 299 -12.10 -17.40 19.04
CA GLY A 299 -13.04 -16.29 19.09
C GLY A 299 -14.48 -16.65 18.74
N PHE A 300 -15.33 -15.62 18.67
CA PHE A 300 -16.74 -15.73 18.29
C PHE A 300 -16.90 -15.61 16.76
N VAL A 301 -17.70 -16.51 16.18
CA VAL A 301 -18.13 -16.45 14.78
C VAL A 301 -19.66 -16.46 14.74
N GLY A 302 -20.24 -15.40 14.19
CA GLY A 302 -21.70 -15.27 14.05
C GLY A 302 -22.26 -16.19 12.98
N GLY A 303 -23.46 -16.74 13.23
CA GLY A 303 -24.11 -17.70 12.32
C GLY A 303 -24.53 -17.13 10.95
N GLY A 304 -24.41 -15.82 10.73
CA GLY A 304 -24.66 -15.19 9.43
C GLY A 304 -23.47 -15.29 8.46
N ILE A 305 -22.27 -15.65 8.94
CA ILE A 305 -21.10 -15.82 8.09
C ILE A 305 -21.29 -17.05 7.20
N THR A 306 -21.09 -16.85 5.90
CA THR A 306 -21.13 -17.92 4.91
C THR A 306 -19.73 -18.30 4.48
N TRP A 307 -19.56 -19.52 4.00
CA TRP A 307 -18.25 -20.08 3.70
C TRP A 307 -18.12 -20.35 2.21
N CYS A 308 -16.91 -20.26 1.66
CA CYS A 308 -16.68 -20.86 0.36
C CYS A 308 -16.87 -22.37 0.46
N THR A 309 -17.66 -22.93 -0.47
CA THR A 309 -17.51 -24.33 -0.84
C THR A 309 -16.14 -24.42 -1.48
N ILE A 310 -15.17 -24.90 -0.72
CA ILE A 310 -13.96 -25.39 -1.36
C ILE A 310 -14.43 -26.65 -2.03
N ASN A 311 -14.66 -26.55 -3.33
CA ASN A 311 -14.48 -27.69 -4.19
C ASN A 311 -12.99 -27.99 -4.06
N GLY A 312 -12.61 -28.67 -2.98
CA GLY A 312 -11.29 -29.26 -2.90
C GLY A 312 -11.11 -29.99 -4.22
N ILE A 313 -9.89 -30.03 -4.72
CA ILE A 313 -9.57 -31.18 -5.53
C ILE A 313 -9.83 -32.33 -4.58
N GLN A 314 -10.99 -32.98 -4.74
CA GLN A 314 -11.28 -34.22 -4.06
C GLN A 314 -10.02 -35.00 -4.38
N GLU A 315 -9.17 -35.29 -3.40
CA GLU A 315 -8.20 -36.35 -3.61
C GLU A 315 -9.05 -37.44 -4.21
N ASN A 316 -8.74 -37.88 -5.42
CA ASN A 316 -9.45 -39.02 -5.98
C ASN A 316 -9.27 -40.09 -4.91
N LYS A 317 -10.31 -40.25 -4.09
CA LYS A 317 -10.69 -41.49 -3.48
C LYS A 317 -10.92 -42.32 -4.72
N LEU A 318 -9.83 -42.84 -5.27
CA LEU A 318 -9.85 -43.98 -6.14
C LEU A 318 -10.69 -44.95 -5.33
N THR A 319 -11.92 -45.11 -5.78
CA THR A 319 -12.89 -46.00 -5.20
C THR A 319 -12.25 -47.39 -5.29
N GLY A 320 -11.59 -47.77 -4.20
CA GLY A 320 -11.06 -49.09 -3.89
C GLY A 320 -10.17 -49.74 -4.95
N SER A 321 -8.87 -49.40 -5.01
CA SER A 321 -7.93 -50.34 -5.65
C SER A 321 -6.49 -50.28 -5.18
N PHE A 322 -6.00 -49.17 -4.59
CA PHE A 322 -4.62 -49.08 -4.12
C PHE A 322 -4.44 -48.28 -2.82
N TYR A 323 -3.58 -48.79 -1.93
CA TYR A 323 -3.08 -48.14 -0.74
C TYR A 323 -1.57 -47.91 -0.90
N VAL A 324 -1.09 -46.72 -0.54
CA VAL A 324 0.34 -46.43 -0.53
C VAL A 324 0.69 -45.78 0.80
N TYR A 325 1.48 -46.46 1.63
CA TYR A 325 1.76 -46.03 2.98
C TYR A 325 3.12 -46.52 3.50
N PRO A 326 3.75 -45.79 4.45
CA PRO A 326 3.41 -44.42 4.83
C PRO A 326 3.72 -43.44 3.67
N ASN A 327 2.97 -42.34 3.61
CA ASN A 327 3.25 -41.22 2.70
C ASN A 327 2.81 -39.92 3.40
N PRO A 328 3.74 -39.08 3.90
CA PRO A 328 5.20 -39.15 3.68
C PRO A 328 5.90 -40.37 4.32
N SER A 329 7.12 -40.69 3.87
CA SER A 329 7.93 -41.83 4.35
C SER A 329 9.40 -41.46 4.55
N SER A 330 10.14 -42.18 5.40
CA SER A 330 11.60 -42.10 5.59
C SER A 330 12.38 -43.05 4.67
N GLY A 331 11.85 -43.36 3.49
CA GLY A 331 12.52 -44.16 2.46
C GLY A 331 12.01 -45.60 2.30
N GLN A 332 11.05 -46.03 3.13
CA GLN A 332 10.32 -47.30 2.99
C GLN A 332 8.83 -47.07 2.72
N VAL A 333 8.31 -47.59 1.62
CA VAL A 333 6.91 -47.42 1.20
C VAL A 333 6.33 -48.77 0.81
N THR A 334 5.16 -49.09 1.34
CA THR A 334 4.33 -50.22 0.90
C THR A 334 3.30 -49.74 -0.11
N VAL A 335 3.22 -50.44 -1.23
CA VAL A 335 2.17 -50.29 -2.25
C VAL A 335 1.33 -51.56 -2.22
N GLN A 336 0.05 -51.42 -1.88
CA GLN A 336 -0.90 -52.52 -1.85
C GLN A 336 -2.04 -52.25 -2.83
N GLY A 337 -2.48 -53.27 -3.55
CA GLY A 337 -3.61 -53.23 -4.47
C GLY A 337 -4.69 -54.24 -4.12
N LEU A 338 -5.75 -54.29 -4.93
CA LEU A 338 -6.81 -55.31 -4.82
C LEU A 338 -6.81 -56.32 -5.99
N LYS A 339 -6.01 -56.08 -7.03
CA LYS A 339 -5.95 -56.89 -8.25
C LYS A 339 -4.55 -56.82 -8.87
N GLU A 340 -4.31 -57.64 -9.88
CA GLU A 340 -3.08 -57.60 -10.64
C GLU A 340 -2.91 -56.26 -11.36
N GLU A 341 -1.78 -55.60 -11.16
CA GLU A 341 -1.45 -54.36 -11.87
C GLU A 341 0.06 -54.16 -11.97
N LYS A 342 0.50 -53.60 -13.10
CA LYS A 342 1.86 -53.17 -13.32
C LYS A 342 1.96 -51.66 -13.06
N LEU A 343 2.70 -51.30 -12.02
CA LEU A 343 2.96 -49.93 -11.60
C LEU A 343 4.40 -49.55 -11.90
N THR A 344 4.63 -48.26 -12.15
CA THR A 344 5.95 -47.68 -12.42
C THR A 344 6.18 -46.54 -11.43
N LEU A 345 7.25 -46.63 -10.65
CA LEU A 345 7.72 -45.54 -9.81
C LEU A 345 8.72 -44.70 -10.61
N VAL A 346 8.44 -43.40 -10.76
CA VAL A 346 9.33 -42.44 -11.41
C VAL A 346 9.70 -41.30 -10.47
N ASP A 347 10.88 -40.73 -10.64
CA ASP A 347 11.25 -39.48 -9.96
C ASP A 347 10.67 -38.23 -10.66
N VAL A 348 10.95 -37.04 -10.12
CA VAL A 348 10.51 -35.76 -10.70
C VAL A 348 11.05 -35.47 -12.10
N THR A 349 12.13 -36.12 -12.52
CA THR A 349 12.70 -35.98 -13.88
C THR A 349 12.02 -36.90 -14.88
N GLY A 350 11.15 -37.80 -14.41
CA GLY A 350 10.50 -38.84 -15.21
C GLY A 350 11.34 -40.11 -15.36
N LYS A 351 12.51 -40.20 -14.72
CA LYS A 351 13.33 -41.42 -14.73
C LYS A 351 12.63 -42.52 -13.95
N THR A 352 12.54 -43.70 -14.55
CA THR A 352 12.01 -44.89 -13.87
C THR A 352 12.98 -45.37 -12.80
N ILE A 353 12.48 -45.45 -11.57
CA ILE A 353 13.20 -45.98 -10.42
C ILE A 353 12.99 -47.48 -10.31
N THR A 354 11.73 -47.93 -10.38
CA THR A 354 11.39 -49.36 -10.33
C THR A 354 10.04 -49.62 -10.99
N ILE A 355 9.84 -50.88 -11.40
CA ILE A 355 8.57 -51.41 -11.90
C ILE A 355 8.06 -52.41 -10.87
N ILE A 356 6.83 -52.22 -10.43
CA ILE A 356 6.17 -53.02 -9.40
C ILE A 356 5.07 -53.82 -10.08
N ASN A 357 5.10 -55.15 -9.92
CA ASN A 357 4.02 -56.02 -10.41
C ASN A 357 3.27 -56.54 -9.19
N LEU A 358 2.07 -56.03 -8.95
CA LEU A 358 1.17 -56.59 -7.94
C LEU A 358 0.47 -57.80 -8.55
N ASN A 359 0.47 -58.93 -7.86
CA ASN A 359 -0.12 -60.17 -8.34
C ASN A 359 -0.58 -61.09 -7.19
N SER A 360 -1.22 -62.20 -7.53
CA SER A 360 -1.66 -63.17 -6.53
C SER A 360 -0.51 -63.77 -5.70
N ILE A 361 0.71 -63.85 -6.24
CA ILE A 361 1.88 -64.40 -5.54
C ILE A 361 2.32 -63.49 -4.38
N ASN A 362 2.31 -62.17 -4.58
CA ASN A 362 2.65 -61.20 -3.55
C ASN A 362 1.43 -60.64 -2.80
N GLN A 363 0.27 -61.30 -2.91
CA GLN A 363 -0.99 -60.85 -2.30
C GLN A 363 -1.32 -59.39 -2.66
N TYR A 364 -0.97 -59.00 -3.88
CA TYR A 364 -1.09 -57.65 -4.41
C TYR A 364 -0.38 -56.58 -3.55
N SER A 365 0.71 -56.93 -2.87
CA SER A 365 1.49 -56.00 -2.04
C SER A 365 2.96 -56.00 -2.43
N PHE A 366 3.61 -54.84 -2.36
CA PHE A 366 5.02 -54.68 -2.66
C PHE A 366 5.65 -53.61 -1.78
N GLU A 367 6.80 -53.90 -1.18
CA GLU A 367 7.57 -52.94 -0.39
C GLU A 367 8.76 -52.39 -1.17
N ILE A 368 8.93 -51.08 -1.09
CA ILE A 368 10.04 -50.33 -1.69
C ILE A 368 10.89 -49.83 -0.54
N HIS A 369 12.19 -50.08 -0.58
CA HIS A 369 13.13 -49.64 0.45
C HIS A 369 14.20 -48.70 -0.13
N ASN A 370 14.86 -47.96 0.75
CA ASN A 370 16.02 -47.12 0.43
C ASN A 370 15.74 -46.07 -0.65
N LEU A 371 14.51 -45.56 -0.73
CA LEU A 371 14.23 -44.38 -1.56
C LEU A 371 14.97 -43.19 -0.97
N LYS A 372 15.68 -42.44 -1.82
CA LYS A 372 16.33 -41.21 -1.39
C LYS A 372 15.27 -40.13 -1.12
N PRO A 373 15.53 -39.20 -0.19
CA PRO A 373 14.69 -38.03 0.05
C PRO A 373 14.34 -37.29 -1.25
N GLY A 374 13.06 -36.92 -1.41
CA GLY A 374 12.56 -36.32 -2.65
C GLY A 374 11.10 -36.62 -2.96
N ILE A 375 10.65 -36.19 -4.15
CA ILE A 375 9.29 -36.41 -4.65
C ILE A 375 9.33 -37.49 -5.75
N TYR A 376 8.38 -38.42 -5.69
CA TYR A 376 8.21 -39.47 -6.70
C TYR A 376 6.75 -39.55 -7.15
N PHE A 377 6.54 -40.19 -8.30
CA PHE A 377 5.22 -40.47 -8.85
C PHE A 377 5.08 -41.96 -9.14
N LEU A 378 4.07 -42.59 -8.55
CA LEU A 378 3.65 -43.95 -8.84
C LEU A 378 2.54 -43.92 -9.91
N LYS A 379 2.79 -44.58 -11.05
CA LYS A 379 1.92 -44.60 -12.22
C LYS A 379 1.47 -46.03 -12.53
N GLY A 380 0.17 -46.24 -12.67
CA GLY A 380 -0.47 -47.46 -13.15
C GLY A 380 -1.44 -47.15 -14.27
N VAL A 381 -2.23 -48.14 -14.69
CA VAL A 381 -3.29 -47.93 -15.70
C VAL A 381 -4.39 -47.04 -15.13
N GLN A 382 -4.69 -47.19 -13.83
CA GLN A 382 -5.70 -46.38 -13.13
C GLN A 382 -5.15 -45.64 -11.91
N LEU A 383 -3.85 -45.73 -11.65
CA LEU A 383 -3.20 -45.13 -10.49
C LEU A 383 -2.26 -43.99 -10.89
N HIS A 384 -2.44 -42.82 -10.29
CA HIS A 384 -1.45 -41.74 -10.32
C HIS A 384 -1.32 -41.18 -8.90
N LYS A 385 -0.25 -41.51 -8.19
CA LYS A 385 -0.01 -41.07 -6.81
C LYS A 385 1.34 -40.38 -6.66
N LYS A 386 1.36 -39.27 -5.94
CA LYS A 386 2.59 -38.57 -5.52
C LYS A 386 3.08 -39.16 -4.20
N LEU A 387 4.38 -39.40 -4.09
CA LEU A 387 5.05 -39.87 -2.89
C LEU A 387 6.06 -38.83 -2.41
N LEU A 388 6.06 -38.56 -1.12
CA LEU A 388 7.02 -37.67 -0.47
C LEU A 388 7.94 -38.49 0.44
N ILE A 389 9.24 -38.49 0.14
CA ILE A 389 10.27 -39.13 0.96
C ILE A 389 11.04 -38.03 1.70
N LEU A 390 11.11 -38.16 3.02
CA LEU A 390 11.78 -37.24 3.94
C LEU A 390 13.16 -37.79 4.33
N ASP A 391 14.03 -36.89 4.79
CA ASP A 391 15.37 -37.21 5.32
C ASP A 391 15.31 -38.08 6.59
#